data_AF-A0A670ZK60-F1
#
_entry.id   AF-A0A670ZK60-F1
#
_cell.length_a   1.000
_cell.length_b   1.000
_cell.length_c   1.000
_cell.angle_alpha   90.00
_cell.angle_beta   90.00
_cell.angle_gamma   90.00
#
_symmetry.space_group_name_H-M   'P 1'
#
loop_
_entity.id
_entity.type
_entity.pdbx_description
1 polymer ?
#
loop_
_entity_poly.entity_id
_entity_poly.type
_entity_poly.pdbx_seq_one_letter_code
_entity_poly.pdbx_strand_id
1 'polypeptide(L)'
;LWHGVSCFYVPGVAPINFHRNAPVEIKAVKLTSSRTQLPYEYYSLPFCRPVKIKYKAENLGEVLRGDRIVNTPFQVSMNVEKKCEVLCDVPNKPVVLTKEKSQLVVERIQEEYYVHLIADNLPVATRLEFYSNREEEEKNKERDLQFEHGYRLGFMEKNRFFLHNHLSFILYYHQEEVEVNQEPTYRVVRFEVIPQSIALADMKVDEKGVCVLPEAASASAQEIDPTKPNELFFTYSVHWEESDVKWASRWDTYLTMSDVQIHWFSIVNSVVVVFFLSGGGKQGNRNPVARRCSWKMPAEFLNRLCCFNNLFCLFLILMAGILPFGAMFIELFFIFSAIWENQFYYLFGFLFLVFIILVVSCSQISIVMVYFQLCAEDYRWWWRTFLVSGGSAFYVLIYAIFYFVNKLDIVEFIPSLLYFGYTALMVLSFWLLTGTIGFYAAYMFVRKIYAAVKID
;
A
#
# COMPACT_ATOMS: atom_id res chain seq x y z
N LEU A 1 27.49 -37.05 6.88
CA LEU A 1 26.52 -36.17 7.57
C LEU A 1 26.29 -34.92 6.72
N TRP A 2 25.48 -35.03 5.67
CA TRP A 2 24.88 -33.88 4.97
C TRP A 2 23.39 -34.18 4.92
N HIS A 3 22.68 -33.86 6.00
CA HIS A 3 21.24 -33.95 6.04
C HIS A 3 20.65 -32.64 5.52
N GLY A 4 19.84 -32.76 4.47
CA GLY A 4 18.64 -31.96 4.23
C GLY A 4 18.84 -30.46 4.09
N VAL A 5 19.09 -29.99 2.86
CA VAL A 5 18.61 -28.66 2.48
C VAL A 5 17.09 -28.77 2.39
N SER A 6 16.38 -28.38 3.44
CA SER A 6 14.94 -28.13 3.35
C SER A 6 14.75 -26.90 2.48
N CYS A 7 14.38 -27.11 1.22
CA CYS A 7 14.03 -26.03 0.31
C CYS A 7 12.82 -25.28 0.90
N PHE A 8 13.03 -24.04 1.33
CA PHE A 8 11.95 -23.19 1.83
C PHE A 8 11.10 -22.76 0.63
N TYR A 9 9.94 -23.38 0.47
CA TYR A 9 8.96 -22.97 -0.53
C TYR A 9 8.39 -21.61 -0.13
N VAL A 10 8.60 -20.61 -0.98
CA VAL A 10 7.96 -19.30 -0.85
C VAL A 10 6.66 -19.34 -1.67
N PRO A 11 5.48 -19.35 -1.04
CA PRO A 11 4.21 -19.40 -1.75
C PRO A 11 4.09 -18.29 -2.82
N GLY A 12 3.56 -18.61 -4.00
CA GLY A 12 3.34 -17.59 -5.05
C GLY A 12 4.57 -17.21 -5.88
N VAL A 13 5.75 -17.80 -5.65
CA VAL A 13 6.91 -17.71 -6.56
C VAL A 13 6.86 -18.78 -7.65
N ALA A 14 6.25 -19.94 -7.37
CA ALA A 14 6.07 -21.02 -8.34
C ALA A 14 4.59 -21.13 -8.79
N PRO A 15 4.33 -21.43 -10.07
CA PRO A 15 2.97 -21.63 -10.58
C PRO A 15 2.35 -22.91 -10.00
N ILE A 16 1.07 -22.82 -9.61
CA ILE A 16 0.24 -23.98 -9.28
C ILE A 16 -0.54 -24.36 -10.54
N ASN A 17 -0.35 -25.59 -11.01
CA ASN A 17 -1.11 -26.14 -12.13
C ASN A 17 -2.34 -26.85 -11.58
N PHE A 18 -3.53 -26.46 -12.05
CA PHE A 18 -4.78 -27.11 -11.71
C PHE A 18 -5.23 -28.04 -12.83
N HIS A 19 -5.72 -29.22 -12.45
CA HIS A 19 -6.45 -30.10 -13.36
C HIS A 19 -7.94 -29.76 -13.35
N ARG A 20 -8.69 -30.23 -14.35
CA ARG A 20 -10.15 -30.07 -14.37
C ARG A 20 -10.77 -30.66 -13.10
N ASN A 21 -11.73 -29.96 -12.49
CA ASN A 21 -12.37 -30.31 -11.21
C ASN A 21 -11.44 -30.29 -9.98
N ALA A 22 -10.19 -29.85 -10.09
CA ALA A 22 -9.35 -29.65 -8.91
C ALA A 22 -9.96 -28.57 -8.00
N PRO A 23 -9.93 -28.73 -6.67
CA PRO A 23 -10.46 -27.73 -5.75
C PRO A 23 -9.57 -26.48 -5.75
N VAL A 24 -10.19 -25.31 -5.94
CA VAL A 24 -9.53 -24.00 -5.78
C VAL A 24 -10.01 -23.41 -4.46
N GLU A 25 -9.11 -23.34 -3.48
CA GLU A 25 -9.43 -22.81 -2.16
C GLU A 25 -9.52 -21.27 -2.19
N ILE A 26 -10.70 -20.73 -1.93
CA ILE A 26 -10.86 -19.30 -1.59
C ILE A 26 -10.56 -19.13 -0.10
N LYS A 27 -9.70 -18.19 0.23
CA LYS A 27 -9.34 -17.86 1.61
C LYS A 27 -9.72 -16.42 1.91
N ALA A 28 -9.97 -16.12 3.18
CA ALA A 28 -10.24 -14.77 3.63
C ALA A 28 -9.03 -14.22 4.41
N VAL A 29 -8.72 -12.94 4.19
CA VAL A 29 -7.56 -12.28 4.79
C VAL A 29 -8.01 -11.41 5.96
N LYS A 30 -8.66 -10.29 5.65
CA LYS A 30 -9.09 -9.27 6.63
C LYS A 30 -10.20 -8.39 6.07
N LEU A 31 -10.78 -7.60 6.97
CA LEU A 31 -11.68 -6.51 6.67
C LEU A 31 -10.92 -5.20 6.86
N THR A 32 -10.92 -4.31 5.87
CA THR A 32 -10.31 -2.97 6.00
C THR A 32 -11.30 -1.90 5.60
N SER A 33 -11.19 -0.70 6.16
CA SER A 33 -12.05 0.43 5.86
C SER A 33 -11.20 1.59 5.32
N SER A 34 -11.80 2.43 4.48
CA SER A 34 -11.26 3.74 4.10
C SER A 34 -11.39 4.79 5.20
N ARG A 35 -12.35 4.60 6.12
CA ARG A 35 -12.68 5.55 7.20
C ARG A 35 -11.96 5.25 8.52
N THR A 36 -11.68 3.97 8.80
CA THR A 36 -11.06 3.55 10.06
C THR A 36 -9.74 2.82 9.85
N GLN A 37 -8.83 2.94 10.83
CA GLN A 37 -7.47 2.40 10.76
C GLN A 37 -7.33 0.97 11.30
N LEU A 38 -8.40 0.39 11.86
CA LEU A 38 -8.35 -0.91 12.51
C LEU A 38 -8.83 -2.00 11.55
N PRO A 39 -7.94 -2.90 11.08
CA PRO A 39 -8.37 -4.07 10.33
C PRO A 39 -9.05 -5.07 11.28
N TYR A 40 -10.14 -5.68 10.83
CA TYR A 40 -10.84 -6.73 11.56
C TYR A 40 -10.65 -8.10 10.91
N GLU A 41 -10.67 -9.14 11.73
CA GLU A 41 -10.64 -10.52 11.24
C GLU A 41 -11.95 -10.82 10.48
N TYR A 42 -11.89 -11.64 9.42
CA TYR A 42 -13.05 -11.99 8.61
C TYR A 42 -14.24 -12.53 9.43
N TYR A 43 -13.97 -13.42 10.39
CA TYR A 43 -14.99 -14.04 11.25
C TYR A 43 -15.45 -13.19 12.46
N SER A 44 -14.99 -11.94 12.55
CA SER A 44 -15.58 -10.94 13.47
C SER A 44 -17.02 -10.64 13.10
N LEU A 45 -17.33 -10.68 11.80
CA LEU A 45 -18.69 -10.57 11.28
C LEU A 45 -19.40 -11.93 11.29
N PRO A 46 -20.74 -11.93 11.34
CA PRO A 46 -21.56 -13.14 11.44
C PRO A 46 -21.67 -13.89 10.09
N PHE A 47 -20.55 -14.09 9.40
CA PHE A 47 -20.48 -14.93 8.20
C PHE A 47 -20.55 -16.42 8.54
N CYS A 48 -20.85 -17.24 7.51
CA CYS A 48 -20.82 -18.69 7.61
C CYS A 48 -19.42 -19.19 8.01
N ARG A 49 -19.32 -19.98 9.08
CA ARG A 49 -18.07 -20.55 9.58
C ARG A 49 -17.93 -22.01 9.15
N PRO A 50 -16.76 -22.45 8.67
CA PRO A 50 -16.50 -23.85 8.41
C PRO A 50 -16.37 -24.63 9.72
N VAL A 51 -16.53 -25.96 9.66
CA VAL A 51 -16.43 -26.88 10.82
C VAL A 51 -15.12 -26.70 11.62
N LYS A 52 -14.01 -26.37 10.94
CA LYS A 52 -12.74 -26.05 11.59
C LYS A 52 -12.04 -24.88 10.88
N ILE A 53 -11.79 -23.82 11.63
CA ILE A 53 -10.98 -22.68 11.18
C ILE A 53 -9.51 -23.09 11.25
N LYS A 54 -8.82 -23.04 10.11
CA LYS A 54 -7.40 -23.29 9.94
C LYS A 54 -6.75 -21.98 9.51
N TYR A 55 -5.76 -21.54 10.28
CA TYR A 55 -4.91 -20.42 9.91
C TYR A 55 -3.80 -20.93 8.99
N LYS A 56 -3.70 -20.36 7.79
CA LYS A 56 -2.57 -20.56 6.89
C LYS A 56 -1.81 -19.24 6.86
N ALA A 57 -0.52 -19.25 7.14
CA ALA A 57 0.34 -18.10 6.83
C ALA A 57 0.91 -18.37 5.45
N GLU A 58 0.68 -17.49 4.48
CA GLU A 58 1.43 -17.55 3.22
C GLU A 58 2.69 -16.67 3.37
N ASN A 59 2.97 -15.83 2.40
CA ASN A 59 4.28 -15.20 2.22
C ASN A 59 4.83 -14.42 3.42
N LEU A 60 6.16 -14.27 3.46
CA LEU A 60 6.87 -13.48 4.48
C LEU A 60 6.29 -12.07 4.65
N GLY A 61 5.84 -11.46 3.54
CA GLY A 61 5.19 -10.15 3.57
C GLY A 61 3.87 -10.11 4.34
N GLU A 62 3.07 -11.17 4.28
CA GLU A 62 1.80 -11.27 5.03
C GLU A 62 2.05 -11.54 6.51
N VAL A 63 3.07 -12.34 6.83
CA VAL A 63 3.53 -12.57 8.21
C VAL A 63 4.00 -11.26 8.84
N LEU A 64 4.76 -10.44 8.10
CA LEU A 64 5.22 -9.12 8.57
C LEU A 64 4.07 -8.12 8.75
N ARG A 65 3.01 -8.21 7.94
CA ARG A 65 1.78 -7.41 8.11
C ARG A 65 0.91 -7.90 9.28
N GLY A 66 1.18 -9.09 9.81
CA GLY A 66 0.35 -9.73 10.82
C GLY A 66 -0.99 -10.22 10.27
N ASP A 67 -1.09 -10.39 8.95
CA ASP A 67 -2.31 -10.85 8.29
C ASP A 67 -2.55 -12.33 8.63
N ARG A 68 -3.76 -12.65 9.09
CA ARG A 68 -4.16 -14.01 9.49
C ARG A 68 -5.11 -14.59 8.46
N ILE A 69 -4.58 -15.29 7.46
CA ILE A 69 -5.42 -15.91 6.42
C ILE A 69 -6.14 -17.12 6.99
N VAL A 70 -7.45 -17.16 6.77
CA VAL A 70 -8.35 -18.23 7.23
C VAL A 70 -9.04 -18.91 6.04
N ASN A 71 -9.31 -20.21 6.18
CA ASN A 71 -10.09 -20.95 5.19
C ASN A 71 -11.56 -20.49 5.21
N THR A 72 -12.18 -20.43 4.04
CA THR A 72 -13.62 -20.13 3.90
C THR A 72 -14.41 -21.41 3.54
N PRO A 73 -15.75 -21.41 3.70
CA PRO A 73 -16.59 -22.51 3.27
C PRO A 73 -16.91 -22.52 1.75
N PHE A 74 -16.36 -21.59 0.96
CA PHE A 74 -16.59 -21.58 -0.50
C PHE A 74 -15.99 -22.83 -1.16
N GLN A 75 -16.80 -23.58 -1.89
CA GLN A 75 -16.37 -24.76 -2.62
C GLN A 75 -16.27 -24.44 -4.11
N VAL A 76 -15.08 -24.06 -4.57
CA VAL A 76 -14.82 -23.77 -5.98
C VAL A 76 -14.03 -24.91 -6.60
N SER A 77 -14.46 -25.36 -7.78
CA SER A 77 -13.78 -26.40 -8.57
C SER A 77 -13.36 -25.82 -9.91
N MET A 78 -12.16 -26.19 -10.35
CA MET A 78 -11.55 -25.68 -11.57
C MET A 78 -12.39 -26.04 -12.80
N ASN A 79 -12.74 -25.02 -13.60
CA ASN A 79 -13.54 -25.15 -14.83
C ASN A 79 -14.91 -25.82 -14.63
N VAL A 80 -15.54 -25.54 -13.48
CA VAL A 80 -16.92 -25.94 -13.17
C VAL A 80 -17.70 -24.70 -12.74
N GLU A 81 -18.65 -24.29 -13.58
CA GLU A 81 -19.53 -23.17 -13.28
C GLU A 81 -20.58 -23.55 -12.25
N LYS A 82 -20.87 -22.62 -11.33
CA LYS A 82 -21.92 -22.75 -10.33
C LYS A 82 -22.82 -21.52 -10.40
N LYS A 83 -24.07 -21.70 -10.83
CA LYS A 83 -24.99 -20.56 -11.01
C LYS A 83 -25.42 -19.91 -9.69
N CYS A 84 -25.66 -20.70 -8.65
CA CYS A 84 -25.98 -20.20 -7.32
C CYS A 84 -25.94 -21.34 -6.30
N GLU A 85 -25.16 -21.18 -5.24
CA GLU A 85 -25.04 -22.14 -4.14
C GLU A 85 -25.09 -21.41 -2.79
N VAL A 86 -25.76 -22.02 -1.80
CA VAL A 86 -25.83 -21.51 -0.43
C VAL A 86 -24.52 -21.81 0.30
N LEU A 87 -23.97 -20.81 0.97
CA LEU A 87 -22.64 -20.90 1.61
C LEU A 87 -22.64 -21.64 2.96
N CYS A 88 -23.74 -21.55 3.71
CA CYS A 88 -23.82 -22.09 5.06
C CYS A 88 -24.18 -23.60 5.03
N ASP A 89 -23.50 -24.41 5.86
CA ASP A 89 -23.60 -25.88 5.92
C ASP A 89 -25.01 -26.43 6.18
N VAL A 90 -25.95 -25.59 6.63
CA VAL A 90 -27.36 -25.98 6.84
C VAL A 90 -28.18 -25.45 5.66
N PRO A 91 -28.37 -26.23 4.58
CA PRO A 91 -29.27 -25.85 3.50
C PRO A 91 -30.67 -25.61 4.08
N ASN A 92 -31.35 -24.58 3.61
CA ASN A 92 -32.69 -24.15 4.04
C ASN A 92 -32.86 -23.47 5.42
N LYS A 93 -31.80 -23.16 6.18
CA LYS A 93 -31.95 -22.33 7.39
C LYS A 93 -31.36 -20.94 7.18
N PRO A 94 -32.17 -19.86 7.24
CA PRO A 94 -31.64 -18.51 7.13
C PRO A 94 -30.75 -18.21 8.33
N VAL A 95 -29.70 -17.43 8.09
CA VAL A 95 -28.83 -16.94 9.15
C VAL A 95 -29.59 -15.85 9.89
N VAL A 96 -29.95 -16.14 11.15
CA VAL A 96 -30.61 -15.18 12.03
C VAL A 96 -29.55 -14.26 12.63
N LEU A 97 -29.59 -13.00 12.24
CA LEU A 97 -28.80 -11.93 12.85
C LEU A 97 -29.53 -11.42 14.10
N THR A 98 -28.94 -11.70 15.28
CA THR A 98 -29.37 -11.07 16.54
C THR A 98 -29.24 -9.55 16.43
N LYS A 99 -30.05 -8.80 17.19
CA LYS A 99 -30.01 -7.32 17.24
C LYS A 99 -28.59 -6.75 17.36
N GLU A 100 -27.77 -7.28 18.26
CA GLU A 100 -26.38 -6.85 18.46
C GLU A 100 -25.52 -7.06 17.20
N LYS A 101 -25.70 -8.20 16.52
CA LYS A 101 -24.99 -8.54 15.29
C LYS A 101 -25.47 -7.70 14.11
N SER A 102 -26.77 -7.41 14.03
CA SER A 102 -27.33 -6.49 13.03
C SER A 102 -26.76 -5.08 13.22
N GLN A 103 -26.69 -4.59 14.46
CA GLN A 103 -26.08 -3.29 14.77
C GLN A 103 -24.61 -3.24 14.36
N LEU A 104 -23.84 -4.28 14.71
CA LEU A 104 -22.44 -4.39 14.32
C LEU A 104 -22.28 -4.37 12.79
N VAL A 105 -23.10 -5.12 12.04
CA VAL A 105 -23.03 -5.12 10.57
C VAL A 105 -23.37 -3.74 10.01
N VAL A 106 -24.37 -3.05 10.55
CA VAL A 106 -24.75 -1.69 10.12
C VAL A 106 -23.62 -0.68 10.38
N GLU A 107 -22.98 -0.73 11.54
CA GLU A 107 -21.81 0.08 11.88
C GLU A 107 -20.67 -0.16 10.88
N ARG A 108 -20.40 -1.42 10.53
CA ARG A 108 -19.40 -1.75 9.50
C ARG A 108 -19.80 -1.31 8.09
N ILE A 109 -21.07 -1.28 7.75
CA ILE A 109 -21.52 -0.73 6.46
C ILE A 109 -21.33 0.80 6.45
N GLN A 110 -21.60 1.49 7.56
CA GLN A 110 -21.38 2.93 7.71
C GLN A 110 -19.91 3.32 7.62
N GLU A 111 -19.03 2.50 8.19
CA GLU A 111 -17.58 2.65 8.11
C GLU A 111 -16.99 2.20 6.76
N GLU A 112 -17.80 1.77 5.77
CA GLU A 112 -17.33 1.37 4.44
C GLU A 112 -16.25 0.26 4.45
N TYR A 113 -16.47 -0.83 5.20
CA TYR A 113 -15.52 -1.95 5.15
C TYR A 113 -15.55 -2.69 3.82
N TYR A 114 -14.35 -3.01 3.36
CA TYR A 114 -14.02 -3.92 2.29
C TYR A 114 -13.60 -5.26 2.83
N VAL A 115 -14.09 -6.31 2.20
CA VAL A 115 -13.74 -7.69 2.49
C VAL A 115 -12.66 -8.16 1.53
N HIS A 116 -11.51 -8.55 2.06
CA HIS A 116 -10.39 -9.07 1.28
C HIS A 116 -10.41 -10.60 1.25
N LEU A 117 -10.64 -11.14 0.05
CA LEU A 117 -10.51 -12.56 -0.25
C LEU A 117 -9.30 -12.78 -1.16
N ILE A 118 -8.77 -14.00 -1.13
CA ILE A 118 -7.61 -14.41 -1.92
C ILE A 118 -7.84 -15.81 -2.50
N ALA A 119 -7.46 -16.02 -3.75
CA ALA A 119 -7.49 -17.30 -4.44
C ALA A 119 -6.19 -17.48 -5.23
N ASP A 120 -5.49 -18.60 -5.04
CA ASP A 120 -4.17 -18.85 -5.67
C ASP A 120 -3.16 -17.69 -5.53
N ASN A 121 -3.15 -17.06 -4.35
CA ASN A 121 -2.38 -15.85 -4.01
C ASN A 121 -2.77 -14.57 -4.76
N LEU A 122 -3.85 -14.58 -5.56
CA LEU A 122 -4.40 -13.38 -6.20
C LEU A 122 -5.48 -12.76 -5.32
N PRO A 123 -5.40 -11.44 -5.04
CA PRO A 123 -6.45 -10.76 -4.33
C PRO A 123 -7.71 -10.68 -5.20
N VAL A 124 -8.87 -10.75 -4.55
CA VAL A 124 -10.14 -10.48 -5.23
C VAL A 124 -10.19 -9.00 -5.61
N ALA A 125 -10.64 -8.69 -6.82
CA ALA A 125 -10.90 -7.32 -7.25
C ALA A 125 -12.35 -7.11 -7.65
N THR A 126 -12.90 -5.96 -7.30
CA THR A 126 -14.18 -5.48 -7.83
C THR A 126 -13.89 -4.53 -8.99
N ARG A 127 -14.52 -4.78 -10.13
CA ARG A 127 -14.44 -3.90 -11.31
C ARG A 127 -15.43 -2.75 -11.13
N LEU A 128 -14.92 -1.52 -11.12
CA LEU A 128 -15.73 -0.30 -11.16
C LEU A 128 -15.63 0.33 -12.55
N GLU A 129 -16.77 0.50 -13.19
CA GLU A 129 -16.88 1.25 -14.43
C GLU A 129 -17.23 2.70 -14.10
N PHE A 130 -16.25 3.61 -14.21
CA PHE A 130 -16.54 5.04 -14.10
C PHE A 130 -16.85 5.60 -15.49
N TYR A 131 -17.99 6.28 -15.60
CA TYR A 131 -18.23 7.16 -16.73
C TYR A 131 -17.42 8.42 -16.49
N SER A 132 -16.38 8.66 -17.30
CA SER A 132 -15.72 9.95 -17.30
C SER A 132 -16.76 11.01 -17.68
N ASN A 133 -17.19 11.82 -16.72
CA ASN A 133 -17.96 13.05 -16.98
C ASN A 133 -17.03 14.12 -17.59
N ARG A 134 -16.30 13.77 -18.66
CA ARG A 134 -15.83 14.76 -19.60
C ARG A 134 -16.96 14.93 -20.59
N GLU A 135 -17.78 15.95 -20.33
CA GLU A 135 -18.57 16.59 -21.36
C GLU A 135 -17.60 17.03 -22.46
N GLU A 136 -17.41 16.19 -23.46
CA GLU A 136 -17.26 16.53 -24.87
C GLU A 136 -16.83 15.30 -25.68
N GLU A 137 -17.54 15.11 -26.79
CA GLU A 137 -17.27 14.24 -27.94
C GLU A 137 -17.66 12.75 -27.85
N GLU A 138 -18.84 12.50 -28.41
CA GLU A 138 -19.27 11.22 -28.97
C GLU A 138 -18.22 10.64 -29.93
N LYS A 139 -17.53 9.55 -29.54
CA LYS A 139 -17.45 8.30 -30.33
C LYS A 139 -16.56 7.19 -29.81
N ASN A 140 -15.82 7.35 -28.71
CA ASN A 140 -15.23 6.23 -27.98
C ASN A 140 -15.21 6.57 -26.50
N LYS A 141 -16.29 6.23 -25.78
CA LYS A 141 -16.26 6.16 -24.32
C LYS A 141 -15.38 4.98 -23.95
N GLU A 142 -14.06 5.16 -23.94
CA GLU A 142 -13.18 4.23 -23.24
C GLU A 142 -13.65 4.21 -21.79
N ARG A 143 -14.15 3.05 -21.36
CA ARG A 143 -14.54 2.82 -19.98
C ARG A 143 -13.22 2.73 -19.23
N ASP A 144 -12.87 3.77 -18.48
CA ASP A 144 -11.77 3.66 -17.55
C ASP A 144 -12.17 2.62 -16.49
N LEU A 145 -11.58 1.44 -16.63
CA LEU A 145 -11.79 0.32 -15.72
C LEU A 145 -10.87 0.52 -14.53
N GLN A 146 -11.46 0.82 -13.37
CA GLN A 146 -10.74 0.86 -12.11
C GLN A 146 -11.02 -0.41 -11.33
N PHE A 147 -9.96 -1.09 -10.89
CA PHE A 147 -10.07 -2.26 -10.04
C PHE A 147 -9.84 -1.86 -8.58
N GLU A 148 -10.85 -2.04 -7.72
CA GLU A 148 -10.70 -1.91 -6.28
C GLU A 148 -10.40 -3.29 -5.66
N HIS A 149 -9.47 -3.36 -4.72
CA HIS A 149 -9.17 -4.61 -4.01
C HIS A 149 -10.26 -4.92 -2.97
N GLY A 150 -10.72 -6.16 -2.95
CA GLY A 150 -11.83 -6.58 -2.11
C GLY A 150 -13.19 -6.20 -2.70
N TYR A 151 -14.24 -6.46 -1.92
CA TYR A 151 -15.60 -5.99 -2.22
C TYR A 151 -16.18 -5.26 -1.02
N ARG A 152 -17.03 -4.27 -1.27
CA ARG A 152 -17.73 -3.52 -0.22
C ARG A 152 -18.69 -4.45 0.51
N LEU A 153 -18.74 -4.38 1.84
CA LEU A 153 -19.67 -5.19 2.64
C LEU A 153 -21.13 -4.88 2.31
N GLY A 154 -21.44 -3.61 2.04
CA GLY A 154 -22.78 -3.12 1.77
C GLY A 154 -22.76 -1.70 1.24
N PHE A 155 -23.96 -1.16 1.02
CA PHE A 155 -24.14 0.23 0.62
C PHE A 155 -25.28 0.88 1.42
N MET A 156 -25.28 2.21 1.45
CA MET A 156 -26.31 3.00 2.11
C MET A 156 -27.13 3.75 1.07
N GLU A 157 -28.46 3.63 1.13
CA GLU A 157 -29.35 4.39 0.26
C GLU A 157 -30.51 4.98 1.07
N LYS A 158 -30.68 6.31 1.01
CA LYS A 158 -31.77 7.05 1.70
C LYS A 158 -31.90 6.68 3.18
N ASN A 159 -30.78 6.60 3.90
CA ASN A 159 -30.68 6.25 5.32
C ASN A 159 -31.10 4.80 5.67
N ARG A 160 -31.10 3.90 4.67
CA ARG A 160 -31.30 2.46 4.83
C ARG A 160 -30.02 1.72 4.49
N PHE A 161 -29.77 0.62 5.18
CA PHE A 161 -28.53 -0.14 5.08
C PHE A 161 -28.78 -1.44 4.31
N PHE A 162 -28.02 -1.65 3.24
CA PHE A 162 -28.12 -2.84 2.41
C PHE A 162 -26.84 -3.65 2.50
N LEU A 163 -26.98 -4.97 2.72
CA LEU A 163 -25.85 -5.90 2.79
C LEU A 163 -25.69 -6.63 1.46
N HIS A 164 -24.45 -6.79 1.01
CA HIS A 164 -24.13 -7.70 -0.08
C HIS A 164 -24.08 -9.15 0.44
N ASN A 165 -25.11 -9.91 0.11
CA ASN A 165 -25.27 -11.30 0.55
C ASN A 165 -25.05 -12.32 -0.57
N HIS A 166 -25.09 -11.89 -1.83
CA HIS A 166 -24.73 -12.71 -2.98
C HIS A 166 -23.42 -12.23 -3.58
N LEU A 167 -22.45 -13.14 -3.74
CA LEU A 167 -21.16 -12.86 -4.37
C LEU A 167 -21.03 -13.65 -5.66
N SER A 168 -20.90 -12.96 -6.78
CA SER A 168 -20.59 -13.61 -8.04
C SER A 168 -19.09 -13.56 -8.30
N PHE A 169 -18.44 -14.71 -8.25
CA PHE A 169 -17.02 -14.86 -8.52
C PHE A 169 -16.79 -15.11 -10.00
N ILE A 170 -15.90 -14.33 -10.61
CA ILE A 170 -15.45 -14.53 -11.98
C ILE A 170 -13.96 -14.84 -11.90
N LEU A 171 -13.62 -16.10 -12.20
CA LEU A 171 -12.23 -16.54 -12.24
C LEU A 171 -11.79 -16.69 -13.68
N TYR A 172 -10.67 -16.05 -14.01
CA TYR A 172 -10.06 -16.20 -15.31
C TYR A 172 -8.94 -17.20 -15.23
N TYR A 173 -8.90 -18.09 -16.21
CA TYR A 173 -7.85 -19.07 -16.33
C TYR A 173 -7.13 -18.96 -17.66
N HIS A 174 -5.85 -19.29 -17.63
CA HIS A 174 -5.04 -19.46 -18.82
C HIS A 174 -4.81 -20.96 -19.02
N GLN A 175 -5.13 -21.44 -20.21
CA GLN A 175 -4.81 -22.80 -20.63
C GLN A 175 -3.38 -22.80 -21.19
N GLU A 176 -2.50 -23.61 -20.62
CA GLU A 176 -1.17 -23.80 -21.18
C GLU A 176 -1.24 -24.85 -22.29
N GLU A 177 -0.74 -24.52 -23.48
CA GLU A 177 -0.59 -25.48 -24.57
C GLU A 177 0.47 -26.50 -24.20
N VAL A 178 0.04 -27.70 -23.85
CA VAL A 178 0.93 -28.82 -23.54
C VAL A 178 1.14 -29.66 -24.80
N GLU A 179 2.33 -30.25 -24.93
CA GLU A 179 2.65 -31.20 -26.02
C GLU A 179 1.59 -32.30 -26.14
N VAL A 180 1.45 -32.84 -27.35
CA VAL A 180 0.36 -33.69 -27.91
C VAL A 180 -0.13 -34.87 -27.04
N ASN A 181 0.51 -35.20 -25.91
CA ASN A 181 0.22 -36.35 -25.05
C ASN A 181 -0.04 -36.03 -23.55
N GLN A 182 -0.21 -34.76 -23.15
CA GLN A 182 -0.52 -34.40 -21.76
C GLN A 182 -1.87 -33.67 -21.65
N GLU A 183 -2.58 -33.91 -20.54
CA GLU A 183 -3.83 -33.21 -20.25
C GLU A 183 -3.58 -31.70 -20.10
N PRO A 184 -4.48 -30.84 -20.61
CA PRO A 184 -4.34 -29.40 -20.46
C PRO A 184 -4.34 -29.02 -18.98
N THR A 185 -3.29 -28.32 -18.56
CA THR A 185 -3.20 -27.74 -17.22
C THR A 185 -3.74 -26.32 -17.25
N TYR A 186 -4.55 -25.98 -16.25
CA TYR A 186 -5.13 -24.66 -16.10
C TYR A 186 -4.41 -23.87 -15.01
N ARG A 187 -4.17 -22.59 -15.26
CA ARG A 187 -3.63 -21.66 -14.25
C ARG A 187 -4.60 -20.52 -14.02
N VAL A 188 -4.86 -20.19 -12.76
CA VAL A 188 -5.68 -19.04 -12.42
C VAL A 188 -4.86 -17.76 -12.60
N VAL A 189 -5.38 -16.82 -13.38
CA VAL A 189 -4.68 -15.58 -13.73
C VAL A 189 -5.39 -14.33 -13.23
N ARG A 190 -6.70 -14.39 -13.03
CA ARG A 190 -7.46 -13.28 -12.47
C ARG A 190 -8.63 -13.76 -11.63
N PHE A 191 -8.93 -13.00 -10.59
CA PHE A 191 -10.01 -13.22 -9.65
C PHE A 191 -10.79 -11.92 -9.45
N GLU A 192 -12.01 -11.90 -9.97
CA GLU A 192 -12.93 -10.78 -9.89
C GLU A 192 -14.18 -11.17 -9.08
N VAL A 193 -14.82 -10.19 -8.44
CA VAL A 193 -16.08 -10.37 -7.72
C VAL A 193 -17.08 -9.26 -8.07
N ILE A 194 -18.34 -9.66 -8.26
CA ILE A 194 -19.47 -8.76 -8.40
C ILE A 194 -20.37 -8.96 -7.18
N PRO A 195 -20.37 -8.02 -6.22
CA PRO A 195 -21.22 -8.11 -5.05
C PRO A 195 -22.66 -7.68 -5.41
N GLN A 196 -23.64 -8.46 -4.96
CA GLN A 196 -25.07 -8.21 -5.17
C GLN A 196 -25.84 -8.29 -3.84
N SER A 197 -26.89 -7.49 -3.73
CA SER A 197 -27.80 -7.53 -2.58
C SER A 197 -29.15 -8.06 -3.04
N ILE A 198 -29.58 -9.18 -2.48
CA ILE A 198 -30.78 -9.92 -2.87
C ILE A 198 -31.60 -10.21 -1.63
N ALA A 199 -32.84 -9.74 -1.61
CA ALA A 199 -33.75 -9.97 -0.49
C ALA A 199 -34.13 -11.44 -0.33
N LEU A 200 -34.40 -11.84 0.91
CA LEU A 200 -34.85 -13.18 1.27
C LEU A 200 -36.11 -13.62 0.49
N ALA A 201 -37.04 -12.69 0.24
CA ALA A 201 -38.31 -12.99 -0.44
C ALA A 201 -38.14 -13.41 -1.90
N ASP A 202 -37.09 -12.92 -2.55
CA ASP A 202 -36.82 -13.18 -3.98
C ASP A 202 -35.90 -14.40 -4.17
N MET A 203 -35.41 -15.01 -3.08
CA MET A 203 -34.48 -16.13 -3.11
C MET A 203 -35.20 -17.47 -2.87
N LYS A 204 -35.23 -18.31 -3.91
CA LYS A 204 -35.70 -19.70 -3.79
C LYS A 204 -34.49 -20.63 -3.63
N VAL A 205 -34.48 -21.37 -2.53
CA VAL A 205 -33.43 -22.36 -2.20
C VAL A 205 -34.03 -23.75 -2.31
N ASP A 206 -33.43 -24.60 -3.14
CA ASP A 206 -33.79 -26.02 -3.21
C ASP A 206 -33.20 -26.77 -2.00
N GLU A 207 -33.80 -27.90 -1.61
CA GLU A 207 -33.34 -28.76 -0.50
C GLU A 207 -31.88 -29.25 -0.65
N LYS A 208 -31.31 -29.15 -1.86
CA LYS A 208 -29.92 -29.50 -2.20
C LYS A 208 -28.94 -28.32 -2.09
N GLY A 209 -29.37 -27.15 -1.63
CA GLY A 209 -28.51 -25.96 -1.46
C GLY A 209 -28.22 -25.18 -2.75
N VAL A 210 -28.87 -25.53 -3.86
CA VAL A 210 -28.83 -24.78 -5.12
C VAL A 210 -29.90 -23.70 -5.07
N CYS A 211 -29.54 -22.47 -5.39
CA CYS A 211 -30.48 -21.34 -5.43
C CYS A 211 -30.83 -20.94 -6.86
N VAL A 212 -31.98 -20.27 -7.02
CA VAL A 212 -32.36 -19.65 -8.30
C VAL A 212 -32.36 -18.15 -8.09
N LEU A 213 -31.51 -17.45 -8.85
CA LEU A 213 -31.42 -15.99 -8.82
C LEU A 213 -32.57 -15.39 -9.66
N PRO A 214 -33.29 -14.38 -9.13
CA PRO A 214 -34.22 -13.59 -9.93
C PRO A 214 -33.47 -12.74 -10.97
N GLU A 215 -34.11 -12.41 -12.09
CA GLU A 215 -33.55 -11.49 -13.08
C GLU A 215 -33.24 -10.14 -12.42
N ALA A 216 -32.01 -9.64 -12.63
CA ALA A 216 -31.40 -8.51 -11.91
C ALA A 216 -32.22 -7.20 -11.91
N ALA A 217 -33.21 -7.06 -12.80
CA ALA A 217 -34.13 -5.91 -12.85
C ALA A 217 -35.29 -5.99 -11.83
N SER A 218 -35.49 -7.13 -11.17
CA SER A 218 -36.63 -7.39 -10.26
C SER A 218 -36.22 -7.74 -8.83
N ALA A 219 -34.93 -7.87 -8.55
CA ALA A 219 -34.43 -8.22 -7.21
C ALA A 219 -34.50 -7.01 -6.28
N SER A 220 -35.25 -7.13 -5.19
CA SER A 220 -35.19 -6.15 -4.11
C SER A 220 -33.91 -6.32 -3.29
N ALA A 221 -33.28 -5.22 -2.88
CA ALA A 221 -32.05 -5.28 -2.09
C ALA A 221 -32.35 -5.70 -0.64
N GLN A 222 -31.46 -6.48 -0.03
CA GLN A 222 -31.61 -6.95 1.34
C GLN A 222 -31.32 -5.82 2.33
N GLU A 223 -32.37 -5.24 2.87
CA GLU A 223 -32.30 -4.25 3.93
C GLU A 223 -31.97 -4.91 5.28
N ILE A 224 -31.15 -4.24 6.10
CA ILE A 224 -30.84 -4.63 7.47
C ILE A 224 -31.33 -3.54 8.43
N ASP A 225 -32.35 -3.90 9.22
CA ASP A 225 -32.83 -3.06 10.32
C ASP A 225 -31.93 -3.22 11.56
N PRO A 226 -31.36 -2.15 12.14
CA PRO A 226 -30.54 -2.25 13.36
C PRO A 226 -31.34 -2.55 14.63
N THR A 227 -32.67 -2.45 14.58
CA THR A 227 -33.55 -2.62 15.76
C THR A 227 -34.19 -4.00 15.86
N LYS A 228 -34.22 -4.76 14.75
CA LYS A 228 -34.90 -6.06 14.65
C LYS A 228 -33.90 -7.18 14.36
N PRO A 229 -34.25 -8.43 14.69
CA PRO A 229 -33.56 -9.58 14.14
C PRO A 229 -33.83 -9.65 12.63
N ASN A 230 -32.78 -9.88 11.85
CA ASN A 230 -32.88 -10.02 10.39
C ASN A 230 -32.50 -11.43 9.98
N GLU A 231 -33.17 -11.94 8.96
CA GLU A 231 -32.92 -13.26 8.40
C GLU A 231 -32.43 -13.11 6.96
N LEU A 232 -31.32 -13.75 6.63
CA LEU A 232 -30.77 -13.70 5.28
C LEU A 232 -30.03 -14.99 4.92
N PHE A 233 -29.87 -15.21 3.61
CA PHE A 233 -29.01 -16.25 3.07
C PHE A 233 -27.75 -15.64 2.46
N PHE A 234 -26.60 -16.23 2.76
CA PHE A 234 -25.37 -15.99 2.04
C PHE A 234 -25.26 -16.99 0.89
N THR A 235 -25.11 -16.47 -0.32
CA THR A 235 -25.03 -17.29 -1.53
C THR A 235 -23.86 -16.82 -2.40
N TYR A 236 -23.40 -17.71 -3.26
CA TYR A 236 -22.35 -17.38 -4.21
C TYR A 236 -22.58 -18.05 -5.55
N SER A 237 -22.05 -17.43 -6.60
CA SER A 237 -21.98 -17.97 -7.95
C SER A 237 -20.53 -17.98 -8.43
N VAL A 238 -20.20 -18.87 -9.35
CA VAL A 238 -18.86 -19.05 -9.90
C VAL A 238 -18.97 -19.14 -11.41
N HIS A 239 -18.29 -18.22 -12.08
CA HIS A 239 -18.13 -18.17 -13.53
C HIS A 239 -16.65 -18.31 -13.87
N TRP A 240 -16.36 -19.07 -14.93
CA TRP A 240 -15.01 -19.29 -15.42
C TRP A 240 -14.88 -18.71 -16.82
N GLU A 241 -13.88 -17.87 -17.03
CA GLU A 241 -13.57 -17.29 -18.33
C GLU A 241 -12.14 -17.61 -18.75
N GLU A 242 -11.93 -17.88 -20.03
CA GLU A 242 -10.59 -18.10 -20.57
C GLU A 242 -9.92 -16.76 -20.86
N SER A 243 -8.62 -16.65 -20.54
CA SER A 243 -7.83 -15.44 -20.76
C SER A 243 -6.49 -15.74 -21.40
N ASP A 244 -6.07 -14.88 -22.33
CA ASP A 244 -4.78 -14.95 -23.02
C ASP A 244 -3.60 -14.47 -22.13
N VAL A 245 -3.87 -13.97 -20.93
CA VAL A 245 -2.84 -13.45 -20.02
C VAL A 245 -1.99 -14.60 -19.48
N LYS A 246 -0.67 -14.53 -19.71
CA LYS A 246 0.27 -15.52 -19.17
C LYS A 246 0.42 -15.38 -17.65
N TRP A 247 0.69 -16.51 -16.96
CA TRP A 247 0.86 -16.55 -15.50
C TRP A 247 1.89 -15.54 -14.97
N ALA A 248 3.00 -15.32 -15.67
CA ALA A 248 4.03 -14.37 -15.23
C ALA A 248 3.55 -12.91 -15.17
N SER A 249 2.60 -12.53 -16.04
CA SER A 249 2.01 -11.19 -16.13
C SER A 249 0.68 -11.08 -15.38
N ARG A 250 0.26 -12.11 -14.65
CA ARG A 250 -1.06 -12.15 -14.00
C ARG A 250 -1.26 -11.03 -12.97
N TRP A 251 -0.18 -10.57 -12.35
CA TRP A 251 -0.20 -9.45 -11.41
C TRP A 251 -0.30 -8.09 -12.12
N ASP A 252 0.07 -7.98 -13.39
CA ASP A 252 0.14 -6.70 -14.09
C ASP A 252 -1.23 -5.99 -14.11
N THR A 253 -2.34 -6.73 -14.23
CA THR A 253 -3.70 -6.14 -14.19
C THR A 253 -4.05 -5.52 -12.82
N TYR A 254 -3.52 -6.09 -11.73
CA TYR A 254 -3.73 -5.55 -10.38
C TYR A 254 -2.74 -4.41 -10.06
N LEU A 255 -1.62 -4.36 -10.78
CA LEU A 255 -0.54 -3.39 -10.58
C LEU A 255 -0.63 -2.19 -11.52
N THR A 256 -1.49 -2.21 -12.53
CA THR A 256 -1.75 -1.06 -13.41
C THR A 256 -2.44 0.06 -12.63
N MET A 257 -1.67 0.87 -11.93
CA MET A 257 -2.09 2.18 -11.46
C MET A 257 -2.03 3.16 -12.63
N SER A 258 -3.11 3.91 -12.84
CA SER A 258 -3.22 5.00 -13.84
C SER A 258 -2.44 6.26 -13.45
N ASP A 259 -1.28 6.12 -12.80
CA ASP A 259 -0.48 7.27 -12.35
C ASP A 259 0.60 7.64 -13.38
N VAL A 260 0.12 8.15 -14.51
CA VAL A 260 0.92 8.79 -15.58
C VAL A 260 1.71 10.01 -15.05
N GLN A 261 1.39 10.49 -13.84
CA GLN A 261 2.03 11.65 -13.21
C GLN A 261 3.47 11.40 -12.72
N ILE A 262 3.90 10.15 -12.53
CA ILE A 262 5.19 9.82 -11.88
C ILE A 262 6.39 10.05 -12.81
N HIS A 263 6.21 9.91 -14.14
CA HIS A 263 7.34 9.90 -15.09
C HIS A 263 8.07 11.25 -15.22
N TRP A 264 7.35 12.38 -15.23
CA TRP A 264 7.98 13.68 -15.45
C TRP A 264 8.67 14.25 -14.19
N PHE A 265 8.24 13.84 -12.99
CA PHE A 265 8.83 14.30 -11.74
C PHE A 265 10.16 13.61 -11.43
N SER A 266 10.32 12.33 -11.81
CA SER A 266 11.61 11.62 -11.73
C SER A 266 12.67 12.27 -12.64
N ILE A 267 12.25 12.90 -13.74
CA ILE A 267 13.13 13.67 -14.63
C ILE A 267 13.58 14.96 -13.92
N VAL A 268 12.68 15.68 -13.24
CA VAL A 268 13.02 16.89 -12.48
C VAL A 268 14.00 16.58 -11.34
N ASN A 269 13.75 15.53 -10.55
CA ASN A 269 14.66 15.11 -9.48
C ASN A 269 16.05 14.70 -10.00
N SER A 270 16.10 13.98 -11.13
CA SER A 270 17.38 13.60 -11.75
C SER A 270 18.15 14.82 -12.26
N VAL A 271 17.46 15.81 -12.85
CA VAL A 271 18.07 17.06 -13.31
C VAL A 271 18.65 17.88 -12.15
N VAL A 272 17.93 17.98 -11.03
CA VAL A 272 18.43 18.69 -9.83
C VAL A 272 19.68 18.01 -9.28
N VAL A 273 19.68 16.69 -9.14
CA VAL A 273 20.85 15.93 -8.67
C VAL A 273 22.05 16.08 -9.62
N VAL A 274 21.84 15.99 -10.93
CA VAL A 274 22.91 16.17 -11.94
C VAL A 274 23.46 17.60 -11.94
N PHE A 275 22.63 18.62 -11.74
CA PHE A 275 23.07 20.01 -11.66
C PHE A 275 23.99 20.26 -10.46
N PHE A 276 23.68 19.64 -9.31
CA PHE A 276 24.54 19.71 -8.12
C PHE A 276 25.81 18.86 -8.22
N LEU A 277 25.73 17.66 -8.82
CA LEU A 277 26.92 16.80 -9.04
C LEU A 277 27.88 17.39 -10.07
N SER A 278 27.37 18.01 -11.14
CA SER A 278 28.19 18.65 -12.18
C SER A 278 28.90 19.91 -11.68
N GLY A 279 28.44 20.51 -10.59
CA GLY A 279 29.14 21.61 -9.91
C GLY A 279 30.48 21.22 -9.28
N GLY A 280 30.75 19.92 -9.07
CA GLY A 280 32.02 19.39 -8.55
C GLY A 280 33.00 18.92 -9.64
N GLY A 281 32.58 18.89 -10.90
CA GLY A 281 33.32 18.29 -12.01
C GLY A 281 34.19 19.25 -12.82
N LYS A 282 35.12 19.96 -12.18
CA LYS A 282 36.29 20.52 -12.90
C LYS A 282 37.58 20.24 -12.14
N GLN A 283 38.05 18.99 -12.26
CA GLN A 283 39.42 18.61 -11.89
C GLN A 283 40.38 19.07 -13.00
N GLY A 284 40.69 20.37 -13.02
CA GLY A 284 41.87 20.88 -13.72
C GLY A 284 43.09 20.58 -12.86
N ASN A 285 43.95 19.66 -13.32
CA ASN A 285 45.25 19.35 -12.72
C ASN A 285 46.03 20.65 -12.41
N ARG A 286 46.25 20.96 -11.12
CA ARG A 286 47.28 21.89 -10.62
C ARG A 286 47.44 21.78 -9.10
N ASN A 287 48.71 21.73 -8.69
CA ASN A 287 49.32 21.47 -7.38
C ASN A 287 48.59 21.97 -6.10
N PRO A 288 48.82 21.30 -4.96
CA PRO A 288 48.28 21.69 -3.67
C PRO A 288 49.13 22.82 -3.04
N VAL A 289 48.55 23.50 -2.06
CA VAL A 289 49.10 24.64 -1.31
C VAL A 289 48.79 26.00 -1.95
N ALA A 290 47.96 26.74 -1.21
CA ALA A 290 47.62 28.15 -1.39
C ALA A 290 46.75 28.51 -2.61
N ARG A 291 45.41 28.48 -2.42
CA ARG A 291 44.55 29.66 -2.62
C ARG A 291 43.14 29.44 -2.02
N ARG A 292 42.93 30.10 -0.88
CA ARG A 292 41.77 30.94 -0.52
C ARG A 292 40.45 30.63 -1.26
N CYS A 293 39.44 30.21 -0.49
CA CYS A 293 38.02 30.06 -0.82
C CYS A 293 37.62 30.64 -2.19
N SER A 294 37.44 29.76 -3.18
CA SER A 294 36.98 30.14 -4.52
C SER A 294 35.49 30.52 -4.58
N TRP A 295 34.77 30.47 -3.45
CA TRP A 295 33.53 31.22 -3.26
C TRP A 295 33.87 32.51 -2.52
N LYS A 296 33.99 33.62 -3.25
CA LYS A 296 33.89 34.96 -2.66
C LYS A 296 32.43 35.21 -2.28
N MET A 297 31.93 34.51 -1.25
CA MET A 297 31.08 35.22 -0.31
C MET A 297 32.03 35.99 0.62
N PRO A 298 31.77 37.27 0.94
CA PRO A 298 32.64 38.02 1.83
C PRO A 298 32.75 37.27 3.17
N ALA A 299 33.96 36.98 3.62
CA ALA A 299 34.19 36.36 4.94
C ALA A 299 33.58 37.22 6.08
N GLU A 300 33.42 38.52 5.86
CA GLU A 300 32.71 39.45 6.74
C GLU A 300 31.19 39.20 6.82
N PHE A 301 30.58 38.64 5.77
CA PHE A 301 29.17 38.24 5.79
C PHE A 301 29.00 37.04 6.75
N LEU A 302 29.86 36.02 6.66
CA LEU A 302 29.79 34.84 7.53
C LEU A 302 30.22 35.14 8.99
N ASN A 303 31.24 35.98 9.21
CA ASN A 303 31.65 36.38 10.57
C ASN A 303 30.59 37.24 11.29
N ARG A 304 29.79 38.03 10.57
CA ARG A 304 28.60 38.69 11.15
C ARG A 304 27.42 37.72 11.33
N LEU A 305 27.31 36.67 10.51
CA LEU A 305 26.27 35.64 10.57
C LEU A 305 26.42 34.68 11.78
N CYS A 306 27.65 34.41 12.23
CA CYS A 306 27.91 33.47 13.35
C CYS A 306 27.82 34.12 14.74
N CYS A 307 27.91 35.45 14.82
CA CYS A 307 27.90 36.21 16.08
C CYS A 307 26.53 36.73 16.53
N PHE A 308 25.47 36.60 15.71
CA PHE A 308 24.13 37.07 16.07
C PHE A 308 23.07 35.98 15.84
N ASN A 309 22.70 35.35 16.96
CA ASN A 309 21.38 34.74 17.22
C ASN A 309 21.14 33.28 16.81
N ASN A 310 20.63 32.49 17.76
CA ASN A 310 20.13 31.11 17.56
C ASN A 310 19.09 31.00 16.42
N LEU A 311 18.40 32.10 16.12
CA LEU A 311 17.34 32.18 15.12
C LEU A 311 17.85 32.04 13.67
N PHE A 312 19.00 32.64 13.35
CA PHE A 312 19.55 32.55 11.99
C PHE A 312 20.15 31.16 11.72
N CYS A 313 20.73 30.54 12.74
CA CYS A 313 21.18 29.14 12.66
C CYS A 313 20.01 28.16 12.44
N LEU A 314 18.86 28.43 13.07
CA LEU A 314 17.62 27.66 12.85
C LEU A 314 17.13 27.83 11.40
N PHE A 315 17.16 29.04 10.86
CA PHE A 315 16.80 29.30 9.46
C PHE A 315 17.68 28.52 8.48
N LEU A 316 18.99 28.47 8.72
CA LEU A 316 19.92 27.68 7.90
C LEU A 316 19.65 26.17 7.99
N ILE A 317 19.33 25.65 9.18
CA ILE A 317 18.97 24.24 9.38
C ILE A 317 17.71 23.89 8.58
N LEU A 318 16.70 24.76 8.60
CA LEU A 318 15.47 24.57 7.84
C LEU A 318 15.74 24.62 6.33
N MET A 319 16.43 25.66 5.84
CA MET A 319 16.74 25.78 4.41
C MET A 319 17.58 24.61 3.87
N ALA A 320 18.50 24.08 4.67
CA ALA A 320 19.29 22.91 4.33
C ALA A 320 18.43 21.63 4.18
N GLY A 321 17.36 21.50 4.97
CA GLY A 321 16.45 20.34 4.94
C GLY A 321 15.52 20.27 3.72
N ILE A 322 15.36 21.36 2.97
CA ILE A 322 14.45 21.42 1.80
C ILE A 322 14.88 20.46 0.69
N LEU A 323 16.19 20.38 0.41
CA LEU A 323 16.74 19.51 -0.65
C LEU A 323 16.50 18.02 -0.40
N PRO A 324 16.88 17.44 0.76
CA PRO A 324 16.61 16.03 1.06
C PRO A 324 15.11 15.75 1.19
N PHE A 325 14.30 16.73 1.63
CA PHE A 325 12.84 16.59 1.63
C PHE A 325 12.28 16.50 0.20
N GLY A 326 12.71 17.38 -0.71
CA GLY A 326 12.25 17.38 -2.10
C GLY A 326 12.56 16.08 -2.84
N ALA A 327 13.76 15.52 -2.60
CA ALA A 327 14.16 14.23 -3.17
C ALA A 327 13.28 13.06 -2.73
N MET A 328 12.66 13.15 -1.53
CA MET A 328 11.81 12.09 -0.98
C MET A 328 10.31 12.39 -1.02
N PHE A 329 9.90 13.58 -1.43
CA PHE A 329 8.50 14.03 -1.30
C PHE A 329 7.49 13.05 -1.90
N ILE A 330 7.79 12.52 -3.09
CA ILE A 330 6.92 11.54 -3.76
C ILE A 330 6.88 10.20 -3.03
N GLU A 331 8.03 9.70 -2.59
CA GLU A 331 8.07 8.45 -1.83
C GLU A 331 7.35 8.58 -0.50
N LEU A 332 7.43 9.75 0.12
CA LEU A 332 6.69 10.03 1.32
C LEU A 332 5.18 9.95 1.06
N PHE A 333 4.68 10.45 -0.08
CA PHE A 333 3.28 10.28 -0.46
C PHE A 333 2.90 8.81 -0.62
N PHE A 334 3.68 8.03 -1.37
CA PHE A 334 3.38 6.60 -1.55
C PHE A 334 3.47 5.79 -0.26
N ILE A 335 4.43 6.10 0.61
CA ILE A 335 4.56 5.46 1.93
C ILE A 335 3.34 5.80 2.79
N PHE A 336 2.90 7.07 2.81
CA PHE A 336 1.74 7.48 3.58
C PHE A 336 0.45 6.86 3.03
N SER A 337 0.22 6.88 1.71
CA SER A 337 -0.93 6.18 1.11
C SER A 337 -0.88 4.66 1.35
N ALA A 338 0.30 4.04 1.30
CA ALA A 338 0.42 2.61 1.56
C ALA A 338 0.11 2.23 3.01
N ILE A 339 0.59 3.03 3.97
CA ILE A 339 0.37 2.80 5.41
C ILE A 339 -1.08 3.10 5.79
N TRP A 340 -1.65 4.21 5.28
CA TRP A 340 -2.91 4.75 5.79
C TRP A 340 -4.13 4.46 4.92
N GLU A 341 -3.98 4.31 3.60
CA GLU A 341 -5.05 3.90 2.67
C GLU A 341 -4.99 2.39 2.35
N ASN A 342 -4.08 1.65 3.02
CA ASN A 342 -3.87 0.21 2.86
C ASN A 342 -3.61 -0.22 1.40
N GLN A 343 -3.04 0.70 0.60
CA GLN A 343 -2.54 0.42 -0.74
C GLN A 343 -1.22 -0.35 -0.65
N PHE A 344 -0.98 -1.28 -1.56
CA PHE A 344 0.27 -2.02 -1.56
C PHE A 344 1.39 -1.18 -2.16
N TYR A 345 2.46 -0.96 -1.39
CA TYR A 345 3.69 -0.36 -1.91
C TYR A 345 4.48 -1.40 -2.70
N TYR A 346 4.43 -1.33 -4.04
CA TYR A 346 5.05 -2.33 -4.92
C TYR A 346 6.44 -1.94 -5.45
N LEU A 347 6.89 -0.72 -5.20
CA LEU A 347 8.13 -0.18 -5.77
C LEU A 347 9.33 -0.30 -4.81
N PHE A 348 9.53 -1.48 -4.19
CA PHE A 348 10.65 -1.71 -3.25
C PHE A 348 12.03 -1.38 -3.84
N GLY A 349 12.23 -1.59 -5.15
CA GLY A 349 13.46 -1.23 -5.85
C GLY A 349 13.67 0.29 -5.99
N PHE A 350 12.59 1.06 -6.17
CA PHE A 350 12.65 2.51 -6.25
C PHE A 350 12.93 3.14 -4.88
N LEU A 351 12.33 2.58 -3.82
CA LEU A 351 12.61 2.97 -2.43
C LEU A 351 14.12 2.92 -2.12
N PHE A 352 14.78 1.84 -2.54
CA PHE A 352 16.21 1.66 -2.31
C PHE A 352 17.05 2.73 -3.04
N LEU A 353 16.66 3.07 -4.28
CA LEU A 353 17.31 4.14 -5.04
C LEU A 353 17.15 5.49 -4.35
N VAL A 354 15.93 5.82 -3.92
CA VAL A 354 15.64 7.08 -3.20
C VAL A 354 16.37 7.14 -1.86
N PHE A 355 16.50 6.01 -1.15
CA PHE A 355 17.31 5.92 0.06
C PHE A 355 18.79 6.24 -0.21
N ILE A 356 19.37 5.76 -1.31
CA ILE A 356 20.74 6.13 -1.71
C ILE A 356 20.85 7.63 -1.98
N ILE A 357 19.90 8.22 -2.72
CA ILE A 357 19.89 9.66 -3.00
C ILE A 357 19.78 10.48 -1.71
N LEU A 358 18.97 10.03 -0.75
CA LEU A 358 18.85 10.66 0.56
C LEU A 358 20.20 10.64 1.29
N VAL A 359 20.87 9.48 1.35
CA VAL A 359 22.18 9.33 2.01
C VAL A 359 23.20 10.28 1.38
N VAL A 360 23.26 10.35 0.05
CA VAL A 360 24.19 11.25 -0.68
C VAL A 360 23.87 12.72 -0.38
N SER A 361 22.60 13.12 -0.43
CA SER A 361 22.16 14.50 -0.18
C SER A 361 22.46 14.94 1.26
N CYS A 362 22.12 14.11 2.25
CA CYS A 362 22.42 14.36 3.67
C CYS A 362 23.94 14.48 3.91
N SER A 363 24.74 13.63 3.25
CA SER A 363 26.20 13.65 3.34
C SER A 363 26.78 14.95 2.76
N GLN A 364 26.33 15.36 1.57
CA GLN A 364 26.81 16.56 0.90
C GLN A 364 26.53 17.82 1.72
N ILE A 365 25.30 17.98 2.20
CA ILE A 365 24.88 19.16 2.99
C ILE A 365 25.69 19.24 4.29
N SER A 366 25.90 18.10 4.95
CA SER A 366 26.70 18.04 6.18
C SER A 366 28.16 18.43 5.96
N ILE A 367 28.79 17.93 4.89
CA ILE A 367 30.19 18.27 4.56
C ILE A 367 30.34 19.76 4.25
N VAL A 368 29.44 20.32 3.44
CA VAL A 368 29.48 21.75 3.06
C VAL A 368 29.34 22.63 4.30
N MET A 369 28.41 22.31 5.20
CA MET A 369 28.20 23.10 6.41
C MET A 369 29.36 23.00 7.40
N VAL A 370 29.97 21.82 7.58
CA VAL A 370 31.20 21.68 8.39
C VAL A 370 32.35 22.46 7.80
N TYR A 371 32.52 22.41 6.48
CA TYR A 371 33.59 23.13 5.81
C TYR A 371 33.49 24.64 6.09
N PHE A 372 32.31 25.23 5.92
CA PHE A 372 32.10 26.64 6.25
C PHE A 372 32.28 26.94 7.73
N GLN A 373 31.85 26.04 8.61
CA GLN A 373 32.01 26.20 10.06
C GLN A 373 33.49 26.19 10.49
N LEU A 374 34.29 25.30 9.90
CA LEU A 374 35.75 25.24 10.12
C LEU A 374 36.45 26.48 9.55
N CYS A 375 35.99 27.03 8.41
CA CYS A 375 36.50 28.30 7.90
C CYS A 375 36.19 29.50 8.80
N ALA A 376 35.14 29.41 9.63
CA ALA A 376 34.78 30.41 10.63
C ALA A 376 35.45 30.16 12.00
N GLU A 377 36.41 29.24 12.08
CA GLU A 377 37.16 28.88 13.30
C GLU A 377 36.29 28.34 14.45
N ASP A 378 35.03 27.92 14.20
CA ASP A 378 34.19 27.27 15.22
C ASP A 378 34.34 25.75 15.14
N TYR A 379 35.03 25.16 16.12
CA TYR A 379 35.30 23.72 16.19
C TYR A 379 34.13 22.89 16.74
N ARG A 380 33.00 23.51 17.16
CA ARG A 380 31.83 22.80 17.73
C ARG A 380 30.89 22.28 16.63
N TRP A 381 31.38 21.36 15.80
CA TRP A 381 30.65 20.87 14.62
C TRP A 381 29.71 19.67 14.90
N TRP A 382 29.90 18.95 16.01
CA TRP A 382 29.31 17.62 16.23
C TRP A 382 27.77 17.66 16.30
N TRP A 383 27.22 18.48 17.18
CA TRP A 383 25.76 18.60 17.33
C TRP A 383 25.11 19.43 16.23
N ARG A 384 25.83 20.40 15.66
CA ARG A 384 25.30 21.26 14.60
C ARG A 384 25.08 20.49 13.30
N THR A 385 26.03 19.62 12.93
CA THR A 385 25.89 18.77 11.74
C THR A 385 24.76 17.77 11.85
N PHE A 386 24.64 17.15 13.01
CA PHE A 386 23.54 16.25 13.32
C PHE A 386 22.19 16.95 13.16
N LEU A 387 22.04 18.16 13.71
CA LEU A 387 20.80 18.95 13.61
C LEU A 387 20.51 19.46 12.19
N VAL A 388 21.54 19.88 11.44
CA VAL A 388 21.38 20.34 10.05
C VAL A 388 20.90 19.20 9.16
N SER A 389 21.52 18.02 9.23
CA SER A 389 21.13 16.86 8.43
C SER A 389 19.77 16.32 8.83
N GLY A 390 19.42 16.38 10.13
CA GLY A 390 18.10 16.01 10.64
C GLY A 390 16.98 17.02 10.32
N GLY A 391 17.32 18.21 9.81
CA GLY A 391 16.33 19.28 9.53
C GLY A 391 15.20 18.86 8.58
N SER A 392 15.44 17.88 7.70
CA SER A 392 14.41 17.30 6.82
C SER A 392 13.21 16.70 7.56
N ALA A 393 13.39 16.20 8.79
CA ALA A 393 12.32 15.60 9.57
C ALA A 393 11.22 16.61 9.94
N PHE A 394 11.55 17.89 10.06
CA PHE A 394 10.56 18.94 10.29
C PHE A 394 9.58 19.08 9.11
N TYR A 395 10.08 18.98 7.87
CA TYR A 395 9.23 19.00 6.68
C TYR A 395 8.35 17.75 6.57
N VAL A 396 8.87 16.59 6.97
CA VAL A 396 8.07 15.35 7.07
C VAL A 396 6.92 15.51 8.08
N LEU A 397 7.17 16.17 9.21
CA LEU A 397 6.12 16.44 10.21
C LEU A 397 5.03 17.38 9.67
N ILE A 398 5.40 18.46 8.99
CA ILE A 398 4.43 19.37 8.34
C ILE A 398 3.60 18.61 7.31
N TYR A 399 4.25 17.78 6.51
CA TYR A 399 3.57 16.95 5.52
C TYR A 399 2.58 15.97 6.16
N ALA A 400 2.95 15.32 7.28
CA ALA A 400 2.06 14.41 8.00
C ALA A 400 0.79 15.12 8.52
N ILE A 401 0.92 16.38 8.98
CA ILE A 401 -0.23 17.19 9.40
C ILE A 401 -1.09 17.57 8.18
N PHE A 402 -0.46 17.98 7.08
CA PHE A 402 -1.16 18.29 5.84
C PHE A 402 -1.94 17.08 5.30
N TYR A 403 -1.34 15.89 5.34
CA TYR A 403 -1.97 14.64 4.91
C TYR A 403 -3.16 14.28 5.79
N PHE A 404 -3.06 14.45 7.11
CA PHE A 404 -4.16 14.25 8.04
C PHE A 404 -5.38 15.14 7.71
N VAL A 405 -5.17 16.43 7.41
CA VAL A 405 -6.28 17.37 7.19
C VAL A 405 -6.92 17.23 5.81
N ASN A 406 -6.13 16.90 4.77
CA ASN A 406 -6.62 16.95 3.38
C ASN A 406 -6.96 15.59 2.77
N LYS A 407 -6.50 14.48 3.37
CA LYS A 407 -6.69 13.14 2.82
C LYS A 407 -7.39 12.17 3.75
N LEU A 408 -7.33 12.36 5.07
CA LEU A 408 -7.90 11.45 6.04
C LEU A 408 -9.19 12.04 6.64
N ASP A 409 -10.33 11.44 6.31
CA ASP A 409 -11.64 11.79 6.90
C ASP A 409 -11.87 11.10 8.28
N ILE A 410 -10.84 11.11 9.14
CA ILE A 410 -10.92 10.49 10.46
C ILE A 410 -11.55 11.49 11.45
N VAL A 411 -12.80 11.24 11.84
CA VAL A 411 -13.53 12.07 12.82
C VAL A 411 -13.38 11.60 14.27
N GLU A 412 -12.86 10.40 14.49
CA GLU A 412 -12.79 9.77 15.82
C GLU A 412 -11.49 10.08 16.57
N PHE A 413 -11.59 10.15 17.91
CA PHE A 413 -10.46 10.48 18.78
C PHE A 413 -9.39 9.39 18.85
N ILE A 414 -9.78 8.11 18.97
CA ILE A 414 -8.84 7.01 19.15
C ILE A 414 -7.96 6.80 17.91
N PRO A 415 -8.50 6.73 16.68
CA PRO A 415 -7.68 6.60 15.48
C PRO A 415 -6.80 7.83 15.23
N SER A 416 -7.27 9.03 15.58
CA SER A 416 -6.46 10.26 15.53
C SER A 416 -5.24 10.18 16.46
N LEU A 417 -5.42 9.72 17.70
CA LEU A 417 -4.33 9.55 18.66
C LEU A 417 -3.29 8.52 18.16
N LEU A 418 -3.76 7.40 17.60
CA LEU A 418 -2.88 6.39 17.01
C LEU A 418 -2.09 6.94 15.81
N TYR A 419 -2.75 7.70 14.92
CA TYR A 419 -2.09 8.35 13.79
C TYR A 419 -0.95 9.26 14.23
N PHE A 420 -1.21 10.18 15.17
CA PHE A 420 -0.19 11.08 15.69
C PHE A 420 0.93 10.33 16.45
N GLY A 421 0.60 9.25 17.16
CA GLY A 421 1.59 8.40 17.82
C GLY A 421 2.56 7.73 16.83
N TYR A 422 2.04 7.06 15.79
CA TYR A 422 2.87 6.38 14.80
C TYR A 422 3.67 7.36 13.94
N THR A 423 3.06 8.47 13.51
CA THR A 423 3.76 9.50 12.73
C THR A 423 4.87 10.16 13.54
N ALA A 424 4.69 10.42 14.83
CA ALA A 424 5.75 10.94 15.70
C ALA A 424 6.94 9.97 15.81
N LEU A 425 6.67 8.66 15.99
CA LEU A 425 7.72 7.64 16.01
C LEU A 425 8.47 7.55 14.68
N MET A 426 7.74 7.67 13.56
CA MET A 426 8.31 7.64 12.22
C MET A 426 9.21 8.86 11.96
N VAL A 427 8.75 10.06 12.30
CA VAL A 427 9.51 11.32 12.18
C VAL A 427 10.76 11.29 13.07
N LEU A 428 10.64 10.79 14.31
CA LEU A 428 11.78 10.68 15.22
C LEU A 428 12.83 9.69 14.71
N SER A 429 12.39 8.53 14.19
CA SER A 429 13.30 7.55 13.58
C SER A 429 14.01 8.13 12.36
N PHE A 430 13.27 8.87 11.54
CA PHE A 430 13.81 9.56 10.35
C PHE A 430 14.82 10.66 10.73
N TRP A 431 14.54 11.44 11.77
CA TRP A 431 15.46 12.46 12.31
C TRP A 431 16.77 11.85 12.80
N LEU A 432 16.70 10.75 13.54
CA LEU A 432 17.89 10.02 14.02
C LEU A 432 18.70 9.44 12.85
N LEU A 433 18.04 8.83 11.86
CA LEU A 433 18.70 8.24 10.70
C LEU A 433 19.42 9.29 9.86
N THR A 434 18.73 10.38 9.48
CA THR A 434 19.33 11.46 8.68
C THR A 434 20.41 12.21 9.45
N GLY A 435 20.21 12.45 10.75
CA GLY A 435 21.20 13.07 11.63
C GLY A 435 22.49 12.23 11.76
N THR A 436 22.37 10.91 11.95
CA THR A 436 23.52 10.01 12.08
C THR A 436 24.33 9.90 10.78
N ILE A 437 23.66 9.79 9.63
CA ILE A 437 24.32 9.78 8.31
C ILE A 437 25.16 11.05 8.13
N GLY A 438 24.56 12.22 8.41
CA GLY A 438 25.24 13.50 8.30
C GLY A 438 26.45 13.63 9.23
N PHE A 439 26.30 13.18 10.48
CA PHE A 439 27.38 13.17 11.46
C PHE A 439 28.57 12.29 11.03
N TYR A 440 28.31 11.06 10.56
CA TYR A 440 29.37 10.16 10.10
C TYR A 440 30.09 10.68 8.85
N ALA A 441 29.36 11.26 7.90
CA ALA A 441 29.93 11.90 6.71
C ALA A 441 30.86 13.06 7.09
N ALA A 442 30.39 13.94 7.99
CA ALA A 442 31.16 15.04 8.56
C ALA A 442 32.43 14.54 9.29
N TYR A 443 32.29 13.53 10.16
CA TYR A 443 33.40 12.97 10.91
C TYR A 443 34.51 12.42 10.00
N MET A 444 34.14 11.65 8.97
CA MET A 444 35.08 11.09 8.00
C MET A 444 35.79 12.19 7.21
N PHE A 445 35.06 13.24 6.82
CA PHE A 445 35.62 14.40 6.12
C PHE A 445 36.62 15.16 6.98
N VAL A 446 36.27 15.46 8.23
CA VAL A 446 37.14 16.15 9.19
C VAL A 446 38.42 15.37 9.43
N ARG A 447 38.32 14.05 9.66
CA ARG A 447 39.48 13.17 9.85
C ARG A 447 40.40 13.16 8.61
N LYS A 448 39.83 13.20 7.41
CA LYS A 448 40.60 13.29 6.15
C LYS A 448 41.34 14.61 6.01
N ILE A 449 40.73 15.74 6.38
CA ILE A 449 41.40 17.05 6.37
C ILE A 449 42.57 17.05 7.36
N TYR A 450 42.33 16.68 8.62
CA TYR A 450 43.39 16.71 9.64
C TYR A 450 44.52 15.70 9.37
N ALA A 451 44.23 14.56 8.72
CA ALA A 451 45.27 13.63 8.30
C ALA A 451 46.13 14.15 7.13
N ALA A 452 45.59 15.04 6.29
CA ALA A 452 46.31 15.67 5.20
C ALA A 452 47.17 16.87 5.66
N VAL A 453 46.80 17.50 6.78
CA VAL A 453 47.63 18.50 7.46
C VAL A 453 48.73 17.76 8.23
N LYS A 454 49.74 17.27 7.51
CA LYS A 454 51.01 16.92 8.14
C LYS A 454 51.75 18.20 8.51
N ILE A 455 52.15 18.24 9.78
CA ILE A 455 53.06 19.20 10.39
C ILE A 455 54.40 19.06 9.66
N ASP A 456 54.79 20.09 8.91
CA ASP A 456 56.20 20.33 8.59
C ASP A 456 56.92 20.87 9.83
#